data_AF-A0A7R7GF25-F1
#
_entry.id   AF-A0A7R7GF25-F1
#
_cell.length_a   1.000
_cell.length_b   1.000
_cell.length_c   1.000
_cell.angle_alpha   90.00
_cell.angle_beta   90.00
_cell.angle_gamma   90.00
#
_symmetry.space_group_name_H-M   'P 1'
#
loop_
_entity.id
_entity.type
_entity.pdbx_description
1 polymer ?
#
loop_
_entity_poly.entity_id
_entity_poly.type
_entity_poly.pdbx_seq_one_letter_code
_entity_poly.pdbx_strand_id
1 'polypeptide(L)'
;MFKPHYLYFLVLAITGCTSAQAPAYQEDRAPENRTEYNGLRGVVQQQRDQNYLMSKTLSEKCNNAKVDLVVAQSKENKEDMETQKRIIKETCR
;
A
#
# COMPACT_ATOMS: atom_id res chain seq x y z
N MET A 1 -50.99 30.45 -10.65
CA MET A 1 -50.81 30.58 -9.19
C MET A 1 -49.94 29.43 -8.70
N PHE A 2 -48.62 29.60 -8.73
CA PHE A 2 -47.69 28.64 -8.13
C PHE A 2 -47.76 28.79 -6.61
N LYS A 3 -48.30 27.79 -5.93
CA LYS A 3 -48.49 27.79 -4.47
C LYS A 3 -47.11 27.92 -3.78
N PRO A 4 -46.88 28.94 -2.94
CA PRO A 4 -45.59 29.21 -2.31
C PRO A 4 -45.17 28.15 -1.28
N HIS A 5 -46.03 27.17 -0.98
CA HIS A 5 -45.74 26.07 -0.05
C HIS A 5 -44.79 25.00 -0.63
N TYR A 6 -44.63 24.95 -1.96
CA TYR A 6 -43.76 23.94 -2.59
C TYR A 6 -42.27 24.28 -2.45
N LEU A 7 -41.95 25.56 -2.22
CA LEU A 7 -40.57 26.02 -2.06
C LEU A 7 -40.00 25.67 -0.67
N TYR A 8 -40.86 25.59 0.35
CA TYR A 8 -40.45 25.33 1.74
C TYR A 8 -40.01 23.87 1.95
N PHE A 9 -40.60 22.93 1.20
CA PHE A 9 -40.22 21.51 1.25
C PHE A 9 -38.85 21.23 0.59
N LEU A 10 -38.42 22.07 -0.35
CA LEU A 10 -37.15 21.88 -1.06
C LEU A 10 -35.93 22.25 -0.19
N VAL A 11 -36.08 23.23 0.71
CA VAL A 11 -34.98 23.75 1.54
C VAL A 11 -34.62 22.80 2.69
N LEU A 12 -35.57 21.99 3.17
CA LEU A 12 -35.36 21.01 4.25
C LEU A 12 -34.64 19.73 3.80
N ALA A 13 -34.54 19.47 2.49
CA ALA A 13 -33.91 18.26 1.98
C ALA A 13 -32.37 18.33 1.89
N ILE A 14 -31.76 19.50 2.13
CA ILE A 14 -30.32 19.72 1.91
C ILE A 14 -29.49 19.63 3.22
N THR A 15 -30.13 19.37 4.37
CA THR A 15 -29.41 19.25 5.66
C THR A 15 -28.69 17.90 5.86
N GLY A 16 -28.81 16.98 4.90
CA GLY A 16 -28.26 15.63 4.96
C GLY A 16 -26.94 15.45 4.21
N CYS A 17 -25.94 16.30 4.43
CA CYS A 17 -24.56 15.94 4.09
C CYS A 17 -23.64 16.50 5.17
N THR A 18 -23.67 15.86 6.34
CA THR A 18 -22.59 16.04 7.30
C THR A 18 -21.34 15.52 6.60
N SER A 19 -20.43 16.42 6.25
CA SER A 19 -19.14 16.07 5.67
C SER A 19 -18.33 15.39 6.76
N ALA A 20 -18.62 14.13 7.06
CA ALA A 20 -17.69 13.28 7.77
C ALA A 20 -16.44 13.24 6.89
N GLN A 21 -15.45 14.04 7.27
CA GLN A 21 -14.22 14.18 6.53
C GLN A 21 -13.62 12.78 6.44
N ALA A 22 -13.43 12.29 5.22
CA ALA A 22 -12.93 10.93 5.00
C ALA A 22 -11.63 10.73 5.81
N PRO A 23 -11.43 9.55 6.40
CA PRO A 23 -10.21 9.28 7.16
C PRO A 23 -9.00 9.50 6.27
N ALA A 24 -7.89 9.89 6.90
CA ALA A 24 -6.66 10.20 6.17
C ALA A 24 -6.13 8.99 5.37
N TYR A 25 -6.42 7.76 5.81
CA TYR A 25 -6.14 6.52 5.11
C TYR A 25 -6.96 5.39 5.78
N GLN A 26 -6.99 4.21 5.16
CA GLN A 26 -7.66 3.01 5.68
C GLN A 26 -6.83 2.36 6.81
N GLU A 27 -6.95 2.86 8.04
CA GLU A 27 -6.13 2.42 9.18
C GLU A 27 -6.34 0.96 9.57
N ASP A 28 -7.54 0.44 9.33
CA ASP A 28 -7.97 -0.94 9.55
C ASP A 28 -7.30 -1.96 8.62
N ARG A 29 -6.62 -1.47 7.58
CA ARG A 29 -5.95 -2.30 6.57
C ARG A 29 -4.44 -2.28 6.75
N ALA A 30 -3.82 -3.42 6.47
CA ALA A 30 -2.37 -3.51 6.33
C ALA A 30 -1.89 -2.66 5.14
N PRO A 31 -0.64 -2.14 5.16
CA PRO A 31 -0.07 -1.32 4.08
C PRO A 31 -0.23 -1.90 2.68
N GLU A 32 -0.19 -3.23 2.53
CA GLU A 32 -0.35 -3.96 1.27
C GLU A 32 -1.75 -3.82 0.66
N ASN A 33 -2.76 -3.59 1.50
CA ASN A 33 -4.18 -3.63 1.14
C ASN A 33 -4.87 -2.27 1.19
N ARG A 34 -4.11 -1.20 1.48
CA ARG A 34 -4.62 0.17 1.50
C ARG A 34 -4.73 0.73 0.09
N THR A 35 -5.90 1.26 -0.24
CA THR A 35 -6.20 1.82 -1.57
C THR A 35 -6.44 3.33 -1.55
N GLU A 36 -6.65 3.92 -0.37
CA GLU A 36 -7.08 5.31 -0.22
C GLU A 36 -6.20 6.07 0.77
N TYR A 37 -5.80 7.28 0.36
CA TYR A 37 -5.03 8.23 1.14
C TYR A 37 -5.58 9.64 0.88
N ASN A 38 -6.02 10.32 1.93
CA ASN A 38 -6.72 11.60 1.86
C ASN A 38 -5.98 12.68 2.66
N GLY A 39 -5.84 13.86 2.05
CA GLY A 39 -5.21 15.02 2.67
C GLY A 39 -3.72 14.82 3.02
N LEU A 40 -3.14 15.80 3.72
CA LEU A 40 -1.71 15.82 4.02
C LEU A 40 -1.26 14.61 4.85
N ARG A 41 -2.07 14.21 5.83
CA ARG A 41 -1.79 13.02 6.65
C ARG A 41 -1.80 11.73 5.82
N GLY A 42 -2.71 11.63 4.85
CA GLY A 42 -2.75 10.50 3.92
C GLY A 42 -1.48 10.40 3.08
N VAL A 43 -1.00 11.52 2.51
CA VAL A 43 0.25 11.54 1.72
C VAL A 43 1.45 11.11 2.56
N VAL A 44 1.56 11.61 3.79
CA VAL A 44 2.64 11.19 4.71
C VAL A 44 2.55 9.69 5.01
N GLN A 45 1.36 9.16 5.22
CA GLN A 45 1.18 7.72 5.44
C GLN A 45 1.51 6.91 4.18
N GLN A 46 1.11 7.37 3.00
CA GLN A 46 1.43 6.72 1.74
C GLN A 46 2.95 6.60 1.56
N GLN A 47 3.73 7.63 1.89
CA GLN A 47 5.18 7.56 1.82
C GLN A 47 5.77 6.51 2.78
N ARG A 48 5.22 6.41 4.01
CA ARG A 48 5.64 5.38 4.97
C ARG A 48 5.32 3.98 4.48
N ASP A 49 4.12 3.79 3.96
CA ASP A 49 3.65 2.50 3.45
C ASP A 49 4.47 2.08 2.24
N GLN A 50 4.79 3.00 1.31
CA GLN A 50 5.68 2.71 0.18
C GLN A 50 7.09 2.32 0.62
N ASN A 51 7.67 3.02 1.61
CA ASN A 51 8.98 2.65 2.15
C ASN A 51 8.96 1.27 2.81
N TYR A 52 7.91 0.96 3.57
CA TYR A 52 7.71 -0.34 4.17
C TYR A 52 7.59 -1.44 3.09
N LEU A 53 6.73 -1.25 2.09
CA LEU A 53 6.52 -2.22 1.01
C LEU A 53 7.80 -2.46 0.20
N MET A 54 8.59 -1.41 -0.04
CA MET A 54 9.88 -1.53 -0.71
C MET A 54 10.90 -2.32 0.13
N SER A 55 10.99 -2.03 1.44
CA SER A 55 11.83 -2.78 2.36
C SER A 55 11.43 -4.25 2.43
N LYS A 56 10.12 -4.52 2.56
CA LYS A 56 9.55 -5.87 2.58
C LYS A 56 9.90 -6.63 1.30
N THR A 57 9.65 -6.02 0.15
CA THR A 57 9.98 -6.61 -1.18
C THR A 57 11.46 -6.96 -1.28
N LEU A 58 12.34 -6.08 -0.79
CA LEU A 58 13.78 -6.32 -0.82
C LEU A 58 14.18 -7.48 0.10
N SER A 59 13.59 -7.55 1.29
CA SER A 59 13.79 -8.65 2.24
C SER A 59 13.31 -9.98 1.67
N GLU A 60 12.14 -10.01 1.03
CA GLU A 60 11.62 -11.20 0.36
C GLU A 60 12.54 -11.66 -0.78
N LYS A 61 13.02 -10.74 -1.63
CA LYS A 61 14.00 -11.06 -2.67
C LYS A 61 15.28 -11.66 -2.10
N CYS A 62 15.80 -11.08 -1.03
CA CYS A 62 16.97 -11.61 -0.31
C CYS A 62 16.73 -13.03 0.21
N ASN A 63 15.57 -13.28 0.84
CA ASN A 63 15.24 -14.58 1.40
C ASN A 63 15.06 -15.64 0.30
N ASN A 64 14.40 -15.29 -0.80
CA ASN A 64 14.25 -16.18 -1.95
C ASN A 64 15.62 -16.51 -2.56
N ALA A 65 16.49 -15.51 -2.74
CA ALA A 65 17.84 -15.74 -3.27
C ALA A 65 18.69 -16.65 -2.37
N LYS A 66 18.52 -16.59 -1.04
CA LYS A 66 19.16 -17.53 -0.11
C LYS A 66 18.67 -18.97 -0.31
N VAL A 67 17.36 -19.15 -0.47
CA VAL A 67 16.78 -20.47 -0.74
C VAL A 67 17.28 -21.00 -2.09
N ASP A 68 17.25 -20.17 -3.13
CA ASP A 68 17.71 -20.53 -4.47
C ASP A 68 19.20 -20.87 -4.51
N LEU A 69 20.02 -20.19 -3.69
CA LEU A 69 21.43 -20.53 -3.54
C LEU A 69 21.62 -21.95 -2.99
N VAL A 70 20.83 -22.36 -1.99
CA VAL A 70 20.88 -23.72 -1.42
C VAL A 70 20.41 -24.76 -2.45
N VAL A 71 19.38 -24.42 -3.24
CA VAL A 71 18.92 -25.29 -4.34
C VAL A 71 20.01 -25.43 -5.41
N ALA A 72 20.67 -24.33 -5.80
CA ALA A 72 21.75 -24.33 -6.77
C ALA A 72 22.96 -25.14 -6.29
N GLN A 73 23.32 -25.01 -5.00
CA GLN A 73 24.36 -25.83 -4.36
C GLN A 73 24.02 -27.33 -4.43
N SER A 74 22.77 -27.69 -4.14
CA SER A 74 22.31 -29.07 -4.18
C SER A 74 22.34 -29.68 -5.58
N LYS A 75 22.27 -28.83 -6.63
CA LYS A 75 22.34 -29.22 -8.04
C LYS A 75 23.74 -29.04 -8.65
N GLU A 76 24.72 -28.64 -7.85
CA GLU A 76 26.07 -28.28 -8.30
C GLU A 76 26.10 -27.23 -9.44
N ASN A 77 25.06 -26.38 -9.54
CA ASN A 77 24.98 -25.36 -10.59
C ASN A 77 25.76 -24.09 -10.19
N LYS A 78 27.01 -24.01 -10.63
CA LYS A 78 27.93 -22.91 -10.29
C LYS A 78 27.49 -21.54 -10.81
N GLU A 79 26.83 -21.46 -11.96
CA GLU A 79 26.37 -20.20 -12.54
C GLU A 79 25.23 -19.60 -11.70
N ASP A 80 24.25 -20.44 -11.35
CA ASP A 80 23.14 -20.05 -10.49
C ASP A 80 23.66 -19.64 -9.11
N MET A 81 24.64 -20.36 -8.56
CA MET A 81 25.25 -20.00 -7.27
C MET A 81 25.85 -18.60 -7.29
N GLU A 82 26.64 -18.25 -8.31
CA GLU A 82 27.24 -16.90 -8.40
C GLU A 82 26.18 -15.82 -8.62
N THR A 83 25.14 -16.12 -9.40
CA THR A 83 24.01 -15.21 -9.59
C THR A 83 23.28 -14.94 -8.28
N GLN A 84 22.93 -15.98 -7.52
CA GLN A 84 22.23 -15.83 -6.25
C GLN A 84 23.10 -15.14 -5.19
N LYS A 85 24.41 -15.41 -5.12
CA LYS A 85 25.34 -14.67 -4.24
C LYS A 85 25.36 -13.17 -4.55
N ARG A 86 25.35 -12.78 -5.83
CA ARG A 86 25.27 -11.38 -6.23
C ARG A 86 23.95 -10.75 -5.80
N ILE A 87 22.83 -11.42 -6.05
CA ILE A 87 21.51 -10.92 -5.64
C ILE A 87 21.46 -10.75 -4.11
N ILE A 88 21.95 -11.71 -3.33
CA ILE A 88 22.06 -11.62 -1.88
C ILE A 88 22.88 -10.38 -1.48
N LYS A 89 24.05 -10.16 -2.11
CA LYS A 89 24.90 -9.00 -1.81
C LYS A 89 24.23 -7.66 -2.10
N GLU A 90 23.40 -7.60 -3.15
CA GLU A 90 22.74 -6.36 -3.57
C GLU A 90 21.43 -6.08 -2.80
N THR A 91 20.73 -7.13 -2.36
CA THR A 91 19.38 -7.03 -1.79
C THR A 91 19.33 -7.26 -0.28
N CYS A 92 20.18 -8.11 0.30
CA CYS A 92 20.24 -8.29 1.73
C CYS A 92 20.97 -7.10 2.36
N ARG A 93 20.22 -6.16 2.94
CA ARG A 93 20.74 -5.04 3.74
C ARG A 93 20.41 -5.22 5.21
#